data_AF-A0A7V9PAN8-F1
#
_entry.id   AF-A0A7V9PAN8-F1
#
_cell.length_a   1.000
_cell.length_b   1.000
_cell.length_c   1.000
_cell.angle_alpha   90.00
_cell.angle_beta   90.00
_cell.angle_gamma   90.00
#
_symmetry.space_group_name_H-M   'P 1'
#
loop_
_entity.id
_entity.type
_entity.pdbx_description
1 polymer ?
#
loop_
_entity_poly.entity_id
_entity_poly.type
_entity_poly.pdbx_seq_one_letter_code
_entity_poly.pdbx_strand_id
1 'polypeptide(L)'
;MAFISVNNNENIESALRRFKRKVITEEIIKDLKKHAHFIPPGQKAKLKSVNARKRNRKRFRPVRSFSQNQNSNQNSNPNQNQNR
;
A
#
# COMPACT_ATOMS: atom_id res chain seq x y z
N MET A 1 -17.86 8.36 -10.03
CA MET A 1 -17.83 9.80 -9.64
C MET A 1 -17.61 9.86 -8.14
N ALA A 2 -16.76 10.75 -7.62
CA ALA A 2 -16.48 10.81 -6.18
C ALA A 2 -17.30 11.91 -5.50
N PHE A 3 -18.19 11.51 -4.60
CA PHE A 3 -19.01 12.41 -3.78
C PHE A 3 -18.94 11.97 -2.31
N ILE A 4 -18.94 12.95 -1.41
CA ILE A 4 -19.08 12.72 0.03
C ILE A 4 -20.07 13.74 0.62
N SER A 5 -20.87 13.32 1.59
CA SER A 5 -21.58 14.23 2.48
C SER A 5 -20.77 14.42 3.75
N VAL A 6 -20.59 15.66 4.17
CA VAL A 6 -19.96 16.00 5.46
C VAL A 6 -21.00 15.81 6.55
N ASN A 7 -20.60 15.23 7.68
CA ASN A 7 -21.47 15.05 8.83
C ASN A 7 -21.30 16.23 9.80
N ASN A 8 -22.35 16.56 10.55
CA ASN A 8 -22.37 17.74 11.43
C ASN A 8 -21.29 17.75 12.52
N ASN A 9 -20.83 16.57 12.98
CA ASN A 9 -19.82 16.42 14.03
C ASN A 9 -18.45 15.91 13.50
N GLU A 10 -18.17 16.08 12.21
CA GLU A 10 -16.90 15.63 11.62
C GLU A 10 -15.94 16.81 11.38
N ASN A 11 -14.66 16.63 11.74
CA ASN A 11 -13.62 17.58 11.37
C ASN A 11 -13.35 17.54 9.85
N ILE A 12 -13.04 18.70 9.26
CA ILE A 12 -12.80 18.84 7.81
C ILE A 12 -11.75 17.87 7.27
N GLU A 13 -10.69 17.60 8.03
CA GLU A 13 -9.62 16.66 7.62
C GLU A 13 -10.13 15.22 7.45
N SER A 14 -11.06 14.79 8.32
CA SER A 14 -11.66 13.46 8.21
C SER A 14 -12.51 13.34 6.96
N ALA A 15 -13.30 14.39 6.65
CA ALA A 15 -14.07 14.46 5.41
C ALA A 15 -13.16 14.38 4.18
N LEU A 16 -12.07 15.15 4.14
CA LEU A 16 -11.07 15.09 3.06
C LEU A 16 -10.43 13.71 2.93
N ARG A 17 -10.15 13.02 4.04
CA ARG A 17 -9.65 11.65 4.01
C ARG A 17 -10.66 10.68 3.40
N ARG A 18 -11.95 10.81 3.73
CA ARG A 18 -13.02 10.00 3.11
C ARG A 18 -13.15 10.30 1.61
N PHE A 19 -13.10 11.57 1.23
CA PHE A 19 -13.12 11.98 -0.18
C PHE A 19 -11.95 11.37 -0.95
N LYS A 20 -10.72 11.50 -0.44
CA LYS A 20 -9.52 10.91 -1.05
C LYS A 20 -9.67 9.40 -1.22
N ARG A 21 -10.20 8.69 -0.21
CA ARG A 21 -10.49 7.25 -0.33
C ARG A 21 -11.49 6.97 -1.45
N LYS A 22 -12.59 7.73 -1.53
CA LYS A 22 -13.60 7.57 -2.59
C LYS A 22 -13.01 7.82 -3.98
N VAL A 23 -12.19 8.87 -4.17
CA VAL A 23 -11.46 9.14 -5.43
C VAL A 23 -10.56 7.97 -5.83
N ILE A 24 -9.87 7.35 -4.86
CA ILE A 24 -9.03 6.17 -5.11
C ILE A 24 -9.87 4.95 -5.49
N THR A 25 -10.97 4.69 -4.76
CA THR A 25 -11.87 3.57 -5.02
C THR A 25 -12.51 3.66 -6.40
N GLU A 26 -12.90 4.85 -6.82
CA GLU A 26 -13.48 5.13 -8.14
C GLU A 26 -12.42 5.17 -9.26
N GLU A 27 -11.13 4.96 -8.95
CA GLU A 27 -9.99 4.98 -9.88
C GLU A 27 -9.87 6.24 -10.78
N ILE A 28 -10.51 7.36 -10.43
CA ILE A 28 -10.63 8.58 -11.27
C ILE A 28 -9.27 9.08 -11.78
N ILE A 29 -8.30 9.26 -10.89
CA ILE A 29 -6.96 9.77 -11.24
C ILE A 29 -6.22 8.78 -12.15
N LYS A 30 -6.44 7.48 -11.95
CA LYS A 30 -5.79 6.43 -12.74
C LYS A 30 -6.36 6.39 -14.15
N ASP A 31 -7.67 6.54 -14.30
CA ASP A 31 -8.31 6.61 -15.60
C ASP A 31 -7.90 7.88 -16.35
N LEU A 32 -7.85 9.03 -15.68
CA LEU A 32 -7.32 10.27 -16.27
C LEU A 32 -5.90 10.07 -16.81
N LYS A 33 -5.00 9.46 -16.04
CA LYS A 33 -3.62 9.17 -16.50
C LYS A 33 -3.55 8.21 -17.68
N LYS A 34 -4.44 7.22 -17.73
CA LYS A 34 -4.53 6.25 -18.82
C LYS A 34 -5.05 6.86 -20.11
N HIS A 35 -5.90 7.89 -20.00
CA HIS A 35 -6.53 8.58 -21.13
C HIS A 35 -5.79 9.86 -21.55
N ALA A 36 -4.76 10.29 -20.81
CA ALA A 36 -3.97 11.48 -21.14
C ALA A 36 -3.20 11.38 -22.46
N HIS A 37 -2.91 10.17 -22.95
CA HIS A 37 -2.27 9.93 -24.24
C HIS A 37 -2.79 8.62 -24.85
N PHE A 38 -2.66 8.48 -26.16
CA PHE A 38 -2.98 7.22 -26.83
C PHE A 38 -2.00 6.13 -26.38
N ILE A 39 -2.55 4.99 -25.96
CA ILE A 39 -1.77 3.81 -25.61
C ILE A 39 -2.10 2.73 -26.64
N PRO A 40 -1.10 2.23 -27.39
CA PRO A 40 -1.29 1.14 -28.33
C PRO A 40 -1.95 -0.09 -27.68
N PRO A 41 -2.77 -0.84 -28.42
CA PRO A 41 -3.53 -1.96 -27.86
C PRO A 41 -2.64 -3.04 -27.22
N GLY A 42 -1.47 -3.33 -27.80
CA GLY A 42 -0.50 -4.27 -27.24
C GLY A 42 0.03 -3.82 -25.86
N GLN A 43 0.35 -2.54 -25.71
CA GLN A 43 0.81 -1.99 -24.43
C GLN A 43 -0.32 -1.95 -23.39
N LYS A 44 -1.56 -1.66 -23.82
CA LYS A 44 -2.76 -1.73 -22.97
C LYS A 44 -3.00 -3.15 -22.44
N ALA A 45 -2.82 -4.18 -23.27
CA ALA A 45 -2.93 -5.58 -22.86
C ALA A 45 -1.84 -5.96 -21.84
N LYS A 46 -0.59 -5.55 -22.07
CA LYS A 46 0.52 -5.76 -21.13
C LYS A 46 0.28 -5.07 -19.79
N LEU A 47 -0.21 -3.82 -19.80
CA LEU A 47 -0.52 -3.08 -18.57
C LEU A 47 -1.67 -3.75 -17.79
N LYS A 48 -2.70 -4.28 -18.47
CA LYS A 48 -3.80 -5.02 -17.85
C LYS A 48 -3.29 -6.27 -17.13
N SER A 49 -2.46 -7.09 -17.77
CA SER A 49 -1.93 -8.32 -17.17
C SER A 49 -1.01 -8.05 -15.98
N VAL A 50 -0.13 -7.03 -16.08
CA VAL A 50 0.73 -6.60 -14.97
C VAL A 50 -0.08 -6.11 -13.78
N ASN A 51 -1.11 -5.29 -14.02
CA ASN A 51 -1.97 -4.79 -12.94
C ASN A 51 -2.77 -5.90 -12.25
N ALA A 52 -3.27 -6.89 -13.02
CA ALA A 52 -3.92 -8.07 -12.46
C ALA A 52 -2.97 -8.89 -11.57
N ARG A 53 -1.75 -9.18 -12.05
CA ARG A 53 -0.72 -9.87 -11.26
C ARG A 53 -0.37 -9.12 -9.96
N LYS A 54 -0.21 -7.79 -10.04
CA LYS A 54 0.03 -6.94 -8.86
C LYS A 54 -1.13 -6.99 -7.86
N ARG A 55 -2.38 -6.98 -8.33
CA ARG A 55 -3.58 -7.09 -7.47
C ARG A 55 -3.64 -8.43 -6.77
N ASN A 56 -3.39 -9.54 -7.48
CA ASN A 56 -3.37 -10.88 -6.88
C ASN A 56 -2.29 -10.99 -5.80
N ARG A 57 -1.07 -10.51 -6.07
CA ARG A 57 0.02 -10.49 -5.06
C ARG A 57 -0.35 -9.74 -3.79
N LYS A 58 -1.14 -8.67 -3.88
CA LYS A 58 -1.60 -7.92 -2.68
C LYS A 58 -2.70 -8.66 -1.92
N ARG A 59 -3.57 -9.41 -2.60
CA ARG A 59 -4.66 -10.17 -1.97
C ARG A 59 -4.15 -11.31 -1.09
N PHE A 60 -3.10 -12.00 -1.53
CA PHE A 60 -2.56 -13.19 -0.84
C PHE A 60 -1.39 -12.89 0.09
N ARG A 61 -1.08 -11.61 0.37
CA ARG A 61 -0.05 -11.29 1.36
C ARG A 61 -0.61 -11.53 2.76
N PRO A 62 -0.07 -12.48 3.55
CA PRO A 62 -0.43 -12.59 4.95
C PRO A 62 -0.08 -11.28 5.64
N VAL A 63 -0.99 -10.77 6.47
CA VAL A 63 -0.73 -9.62 7.32
C VAL A 63 0.46 -10.03 8.19
N ARG A 64 1.61 -9.37 8.04
CA ARG A 64 2.73 -9.58 8.97
C ARG A 64 2.19 -9.27 10.37
N SER A 65 2.06 -10.29 11.21
CA SER A 65 1.86 -10.09 12.63
C SER A 65 3.05 -9.28 13.13
N PHE A 66 2.75 -8.17 13.80
CA PHE A 66 3.74 -7.28 14.37
C PHE A 66 4.39 -8.02 15.56
N SER A 67 5.46 -8.80 15.30
CA SER A 67 6.15 -9.53 16.36
C SER A 67 6.92 -8.52 17.24
N GLN A 68 6.49 -8.36 18.50
CA GLN A 68 7.26 -7.66 19.52
C GLN A 68 8.53 -8.47 19.81
N ASN A 69 9.67 -7.94 19.37
CA ASN A 69 10.97 -8.52 19.69
C ASN A 69 11.40 -8.00 21.08
N GLN A 70 10.99 -8.68 22.16
CA GLN A 70 11.58 -8.49 23.48
C GLN A 70 12.89 -9.29 23.51
N ASN A 71 14.01 -8.62 23.25
CA ASN A 71 15.33 -9.23 23.42
C ASN A 71 15.95 -8.73 24.72
N SER A 72 15.60 -9.39 25.83
CA SER A 72 16.36 -9.32 27.08
C SER A 72 17.58 -10.23 26.93
N ASN A 73 18.71 -9.68 26.48
CA ASN A 73 19.97 -10.42 26.51
C ASN A 73 20.78 -9.98 27.74
N GLN A 74 20.62 -10.76 28.80
CA GLN A 74 21.49 -10.71 29.97
C GLN A 74 22.86 -11.27 29.62
N ASN A 75 23.87 -10.46 29.90
CA ASN A 75 25.24 -10.77 30.28
C ASN A 75 25.66 -12.26 30.36
N SER A 76 26.70 -12.65 29.61
CA SER A 76 27.82 -13.45 30.15
C SER A 76 29.02 -13.41 29.21
N ASN A 77 30.10 -12.79 29.68
CA ASN A 77 31.47 -13.02 29.22
C ASN A 77 31.88 -14.47 29.58
N PRO A 78 32.56 -15.21 28.69
CA PRO A 78 33.98 -15.47 29.00
C PRO A 78 34.88 -15.53 27.75
N ASN A 79 35.92 -14.69 27.78
CA ASN A 79 37.34 -15.08 27.74
C ASN A 79 37.70 -16.46 27.14
N GLN A 80 38.45 -16.45 26.02
CA GLN A 80 39.57 -17.34 25.65
C GLN A 80 39.92 -17.04 24.18
N ASN A 81 40.99 -16.32 23.86
CA ASN A 81 42.40 -16.73 23.84
C ASN A 81 42.71 -17.85 22.83
N GLN A 82 43.89 -17.70 22.20
CA GLN A 82 44.64 -18.63 21.34
C GLN A 82 44.37 -18.49 19.84
N ASN A 83 45.34 -18.46 18.95
CA ASN A 83 46.80 -18.30 18.99
C ASN A 83 47.21 -18.21 17.51
N ARG A 84 48.28 -17.46 17.25
CA ARG A 84 49.29 -17.65 16.18
C ARG A 84 48.84 -18.06 14.77
#